data_AF-A0A8S3GSG7-F1
#
_entry.id   AF-A0A8S3GSG7-F1
#
_cell.length_a   1.000
_cell.length_b   1.000
_cell.length_c   1.000
_cell.angle_alpha   90.00
_cell.angle_beta   90.00
_cell.angle_gamma   90.00
#
_symmetry.space_group_name_H-M   'P 1'
#
loop_
_entity.id
_entity.type
_entity.pdbx_description
1 polymer ?
#
loop_
_entity_poly.entity_id
_entity_poly.type
_entity_poly.pdbx_seq_one_letter_code
_entity_poly.pdbx_strand_id
1 'polypeptide(L)'
;MILPRIRDNLLNHSRIDLQHDGIRELICVADGYPEPEATWIRASDLSLLARNSTRVLLKFDNEMHGVNQYICEAKNKHGLTKVFMTVIIPGVY
;
A
#
# COMPACT_ATOMS: atom_id res chain seq x y z
N MET A 1 -13.28 3.27 -22.75
CA MET A 1 -12.66 2.23 -21.90
C MET A 1 -11.37 2.79 -21.35
N ILE A 2 -11.17 2.80 -20.04
CA ILE A 2 -9.97 3.39 -19.44
C ILE A 2 -9.37 2.35 -18.49
N LEU A 3 -8.13 1.95 -18.77
CA LEU A 3 -7.40 1.01 -17.91
C LEU A 3 -7.16 1.63 -16.53
N PRO A 4 -7.07 0.82 -15.48
CA PRO A 4 -6.68 1.30 -14.17
C PRO A 4 -5.28 1.93 -14.23
N ARG A 5 -5.16 3.13 -13.66
CA ARG A 5 -3.89 3.81 -13.45
C ARG A 5 -3.86 4.32 -12.01
N ILE A 6 -2.97 3.78 -11.20
CA ILE A 6 -2.77 4.24 -9.84
C ILE A 6 -2.19 5.66 -9.91
N ARG A 7 -2.76 6.58 -9.14
CA ARG A 7 -2.24 7.93 -8.97
C ARG A 7 -0.98 7.80 -8.14
N ASP A 8 0.17 8.14 -8.73
CA ASP A 8 1.43 8.26 -8.00
C ASP A 8 1.33 9.42 -7.02
N ASN A 9 0.82 9.15 -5.82
CA ASN A 9 1.00 10.03 -4.69
C ASN A 9 2.44 9.81 -4.21
N LEU A 10 3.38 10.57 -4.79
CA LEU A 10 4.79 10.63 -4.41
C LEU A 10 5.03 10.95 -2.91
N LEU A 11 3.96 11.19 -2.14
CA LEU A 11 3.98 11.48 -0.71
C LEU A 11 4.07 10.23 0.20
N ASN A 12 4.00 9.00 -0.34
CA ASN A 12 4.13 7.76 0.45
C ASN A 12 5.43 6.96 0.17
N HIS A 13 6.39 7.51 -0.58
CA HIS A 13 7.79 7.02 -0.60
C HIS A 13 8.60 7.54 0.60
N SER A 14 7.95 8.24 1.53
CA SER A 14 8.58 8.76 2.73
C SER A 14 9.02 7.60 3.61
N ARG A 15 10.35 7.44 3.78
CA ARG A 15 10.92 6.85 5.00
C ARG A 15 10.08 7.28 6.18
N ILE A 16 9.42 6.34 6.86
CA ILE A 16 8.62 6.64 8.03
C ILE A 16 9.53 6.39 9.23
N ASP A 17 10.13 7.45 9.76
CA ASP A 17 10.84 7.35 11.03
C ASP A 17 9.82 7.16 12.16
N LEU A 18 9.50 5.89 12.45
CA LEU A 18 8.70 5.51 13.60
C LEU A 18 9.65 5.40 14.78
N GLN A 19 9.72 6.45 15.60
CA GLN A 19 10.46 6.38 16.86
C GLN A 19 9.81 5.38 17.84
N HIS A 20 8.53 5.01 17.67
CA HIS A 20 7.78 4.03 18.48
C HIS A 20 6.58 3.44 17.71
N ASP A 21 5.99 2.35 18.23
CA ASP A 21 4.71 1.75 17.82
C ASP A 21 3.75 2.78 17.20
N GLY A 22 3.29 2.52 15.98
CA GLY A 22 2.53 3.51 15.22
C GLY A 22 1.51 2.88 14.28
N ILE A 23 0.33 3.48 14.23
CA ILE A 23 -0.64 3.22 13.17
C ILE A 23 -0.29 4.14 11.99
N ARG A 24 -0.24 3.57 10.79
CA ARG A 24 -0.05 4.32 9.55
C ARG A 24 -1.13 3.97 8.54
N GLU A 25 -1.63 5.01 7.88
CA GLU A 25 -2.54 4.87 6.77
C GLU A 25 -1.74 4.82 5.47
N LEU A 26 -1.89 3.74 4.71
CA LEU A 26 -1.45 3.69 3.31
C LEU A 26 -2.65 3.99 2.41
N ILE A 27 -2.43 4.84 1.42
CA ILE A 27 -3.47 5.28 0.48
C ILE A 27 -3.03 4.94 -0.94
N CYS A 28 -3.95 4.36 -1.71
CA CYS A 28 -3.79 4.01 -3.09
C CYS A 28 -5.09 4.30 -3.82
N VAL A 29 -5.06 5.33 -4.67
CA VAL A 29 -6.20 5.75 -5.48
C VAL A 29 -5.87 5.47 -6.93
N ALA A 30 -6.81 4.92 -7.68
CA ALA A 30 -6.65 4.63 -9.09
C ALA A 30 -7.72 5.30 -9.94
N ASP A 31 -7.30 5.88 -11.06
CA ASP A 31 -8.19 6.33 -12.13
C ASP A 31 -8.50 5.16 -13.07
N GLY A 32 -9.69 5.12 -13.64
CA GLY A 32 -10.07 4.13 -14.64
C GLY A 32 -11.58 4.16 -14.88
N TYR A 33 -12.02 3.50 -15.95
CA TYR A 33 -13.45 3.39 -16.24
C TYR A 33 -13.78 2.02 -16.85
N PRO A 34 -14.64 1.20 -16.21
CA PRO A 34 -15.31 1.44 -14.91
C PRO A 34 -14.34 1.70 -13.76
N GLU A 35 -14.85 2.32 -12.70
CA GLU A 35 -14.05 2.69 -11.53
C GLU A 35 -13.26 1.47 -11.01
N PRO A 36 -11.93 1.57 -10.84
CA PRO A 36 -11.13 0.44 -10.38
C PRO A 36 -11.32 0.16 -8.89
N GLU A 37 -11.35 -1.12 -8.54
CA GLU A 37 -11.32 -1.58 -7.16
C GLU A 37 -9.87 -1.78 -6.71
N ALA A 38 -9.52 -1.24 -5.55
CA ALA A 38 -8.18 -1.35 -4.96
C ALA A 38 -8.10 -2.51 -3.95
N THR A 39 -7.02 -3.28 -4.01
CA THR A 39 -6.73 -4.41 -3.13
C THR A 39 -5.32 -4.27 -2.56
N TRP A 40 -5.19 -4.46 -1.24
CA TRP A 40 -3.94 -4.34 -0.51
C TRP A 40 -3.40 -5.69 -0.11
N ILE A 41 -2.11 -5.92 -0.38
CA ILE A 41 -1.43 -7.18 -0.12
C ILE A 41 -0.09 -6.89 0.56
N ARG A 42 0.28 -7.66 1.58
CA ARG A 42 1.64 -7.61 2.13
C ARG A 42 2.57 -8.41 1.23
N ALA A 43 3.68 -7.82 0.80
CA ALA A 43 4.56 -8.46 -0.20
C ALA A 43 5.35 -9.66 0.36
N SER A 44 5.63 -9.68 1.67
CA SER A 44 6.46 -10.72 2.30
C SER A 44 5.80 -12.10 2.32
N ASP A 45 4.48 -12.15 2.53
CA ASP A 45 3.71 -13.39 2.71
C ASP A 45 2.49 -13.47 1.78
N LEU A 46 2.28 -12.48 0.91
CA LEU A 46 1.11 -12.33 0.04
C LEU A 46 -0.22 -12.32 0.78
N SER A 47 -0.22 -11.96 2.07
CA SER A 47 -1.44 -11.85 2.86
C SER A 47 -2.32 -10.70 2.37
N LEU A 48 -3.62 -10.99 2.25
CA LEU A 48 -4.63 -9.98 1.92
C LEU A 48 -4.87 -9.09 3.13
N LEU A 49 -4.63 -7.79 2.99
CA LEU A 49 -4.82 -6.81 4.05
C LEU A 49 -6.19 -6.13 3.94
N ALA A 50 -6.59 -5.79 2.70
CA ALA A 50 -7.90 -5.21 2.42
C ALA A 50 -8.32 -5.47 0.97
N ARG A 51 -9.62 -5.59 0.72
CA ARG A 51 -10.21 -5.71 -0.62
C ARG A 51 -11.19 -4.56 -0.84
N ASN A 52 -11.22 -4.06 -2.07
CA ASN A 52 -12.07 -2.94 -2.50
C ASN A 52 -11.95 -1.72 -1.58
N SER A 53 -10.72 -1.39 -1.19
CA SER A 53 -10.41 -0.27 -0.32
C SER A 53 -9.23 0.50 -0.87
N THR A 54 -9.41 1.80 -1.03
CA THR A 54 -8.33 2.72 -1.41
C THR A 54 -7.36 2.98 -0.26
N ARG A 55 -7.65 2.50 0.96
CA ARG A 55 -6.86 2.75 2.16
C ARG A 55 -6.69 1.51 3.02
N VAL A 56 -5.58 1.43 3.74
CA VAL A 56 -5.36 0.41 4.78
C VAL A 56 -4.63 1.04 5.96
N LEU A 57 -5.06 0.67 7.18
CA LEU A 57 -4.39 1.02 8.42
C LEU A 57 -3.47 -0.14 8.82
N LEU A 58 -2.19 0.15 8.94
CA LEU A 58 -1.17 -0.80 9.37
C LEU A 58 -0.72 -0.41 10.77
N LYS A 59 -0.79 -1.36 11.69
CA LYS A 59 -0.13 -1.24 12.99
C LYS A 59 1.26 -1.83 12.85
N PHE A 60 2.25 -1.01 13.18
CA PHE A 60 3.64 -1.42 13.25
C PHE A 60 4.07 -1.58 14.70
N ASP A 61 4.75 -2.68 14.97
CA ASP A 61 5.38 -3.00 16.25
C ASP A 61 6.89 -3.14 16.07
N ASN A 62 7.59 -3.33 17.21
CA ASN A 62 9.04 -3.53 17.24
C ASN A 62 9.50 -4.84 16.56
N GLU A 63 8.63 -5.77 16.17
CA GLU A 63 9.05 -6.96 15.41
C GLU A 63 9.15 -6.65 13.91
N MET A 64 8.49 -5.58 13.45
CA MET A 64 8.46 -5.16 12.04
C MET A 64 9.61 -4.23 11.65
N HIS A 65 10.67 -4.09 12.46
CA HIS A 65 11.85 -3.29 12.11
C HIS A 65 12.44 -3.68 10.74
N GLY A 66 12.94 -2.69 10.01
CA GLY A 66 13.54 -2.89 8.69
C GLY A 66 12.62 -2.48 7.54
N VAL A 67 12.78 -3.15 6.40
CA VAL A 67 12.12 -2.79 5.13
C VAL A 67 10.88 -3.65 4.94
N ASN A 68 9.71 -3.02 4.97
CA ASN A 68 8.42 -3.66 4.74
C ASN A 68 7.84 -3.23 3.40
N GLN A 69 7.31 -4.17 2.63
CA GLN A 69 6.75 -3.90 1.30
C GLN A 69 5.28 -4.29 1.22
N TYR A 70 4.50 -3.42 0.59
CA TYR A 70 3.07 -3.57 0.36
C TYR A 70 2.74 -3.38 -1.11
N ILE A 71 1.76 -4.13 -1.61
CA ILE A 71 1.29 -4.06 -2.98
C ILE A 71 -0.11 -3.47 -2.94
N CYS A 72 -0.32 -2.42 -3.71
CA CYS A 72 -1.67 -2.01 -4.09
C CYS A 72 -1.96 -2.48 -5.51
N GLU A 73 -3.01 -3.28 -5.67
CA GLU A 73 -3.52 -3.70 -6.96
C GLU A 73 -4.82 -2.96 -7.26
N ALA A 74 -4.91 -2.28 -8.39
CA ALA A 74 -6.14 -1.66 -8.87
C ALA A 74 -6.65 -2.38 -10.12
N LYS A 75 -7.90 -2.83 -10.08
CA LYS A 75 -8.49 -3.66 -11.13
C LYS A 75 -9.84 -3.11 -11.58
N ASN A 76 -10.07 -3.10 -12.89
CA ASN A 76 -11.40 -2.96 -13.46
C ASN A 76 -11.63 -4.03 -14.54
N LYS A 77 -12.78 -4.01 -15.21
CA LYS A 77 -13.11 -5.00 -16.26
C LYS A 77 -12.17 -4.97 -17.47
N HIS A 78 -11.35 -3.94 -17.62
CA HIS A 78 -10.44 -3.76 -18.76
C HIS A 78 -9.00 -4.11 -18.43
N GLY A 79 -8.61 -4.18 -17.15
CA GLY A 79 -7.24 -4.53 -16.80
C GLY A 79 -6.94 -4.43 -15.31
N LEU A 80 -5.65 -4.57 -15.02
CA LEU A 80 -5.09 -4.54 -13.68
C LEU A 80 -3.77 -3.79 -13.71
N THR A 81 -3.53 -2.97 -12.68
CA THR A 81 -2.25 -2.30 -12.45
C THR A 81 -1.81 -2.51 -11.00
N LYS A 82 -0.50 -2.48 -10.75
CA LYS A 82 0.08 -2.70 -9.42
C LYS A 82 1.14 -1.65 -9.13
N VAL A 83 1.24 -1.24 -7.87
CA VAL A 83 2.38 -0.48 -7.35
C VAL A 83 2.90 -1.11 -6.07
N PHE A 84 4.21 -0.99 -5.85
CA PHE A 84 4.87 -1.40 -4.62
C PHE A 84 5.12 -0.17 -3.75
N MET A 85 4.80 -0.30 -2.46
CA MET A 85 4.99 0.74 -1.46
C MET A 85 5.95 0.21 -0.41
N THR A 86 7.03 0.93 -0.15
CA THR A 86 8.06 0.52 0.81
C THR A 86 7.94 1.37 2.07
N VAL A 87 7.77 0.73 3.21
CA VAL A 87 7.75 1.35 4.53
C VAL A 87 9.00 0.89 5.27
N ILE A 88 9.86 1.85 5.64
CA ILE A 88 11.08 1.59 6.40
C ILE A 88 10.80 1.95 7.85
N ILE A 89 11.01 0.99 8.75
CA ILE A 89 10.84 1.17 10.20
C ILE A 89 12.24 1.14 10.82
N PRO A 90 12.71 2.25 11.42
CA PRO A 90 14.02 2.26 12.07
C PRO A 90 14.07 1.26 13.21
N GLY A 91 15.19 0.55 13.33
CA GLY A 91 15.48 -0.28 14.50
C GLY A 91 15.85 0.59 15.70
N VAL A 92 15.33 0.27 16.88
CA VAL A 92 15.86 0.82 18.14
C VAL A 92 17.09 -0.02 18.49
N TYR A 93 18.27 0.61 18.53
CA TYR A 93 19.52 -0.01 19.00
C TYR A 93 19.70 0.20 20.50
#